data_AF-A0A543JRC4-F1
#
_entry.id   AF-A0A543JRC4-F1
#
_cell.length_a   1.000
_cell.length_b   1.000
_cell.length_c   1.000
_cell.angle_alpha   90.00
_cell.angle_beta   90.00
_cell.angle_gamma   90.00
#
_symmetry.space_group_name_H-M   'P 1'
#
loop_
_entity.id
_entity.type
_entity.pdbx_description
1 polymer ?
#
loop_
_entity_poly.entity_id
_entity_poly.type
_entity_poly.pdbx_seq_one_letter_code
_entity_poly.pdbx_strand_id
1 'polypeptide(L)'
;MDVTSLFALPLLVPRANRYAQLGIAPEATAAEVRAATDRHIARLKAAGAGDEEIAQAHRLSLEKPEDRAAYDAEHPPLPLLRLEPAGDPVFDDRATSLAALRRELERFLLDAGEVVHHPDDTTRTDFTADFRPTPLLDDQRSGRTDG
;
A
#
# COMPACT_ATOMS: atom_id res chain seq x y z
N MET A 1 -29.65 11.05 -3.84
CA MET A 1 -28.74 10.37 -2.91
C MET A 1 -27.35 10.46 -3.52
N ASP A 2 -26.48 11.25 -2.93
CA ASP A 2 -25.15 11.57 -3.47
C ASP A 2 -24.16 10.41 -3.23
N VAL A 3 -23.44 10.03 -4.28
CA VAL A 3 -22.41 8.98 -4.27
C VAL A 3 -21.27 9.31 -3.30
N THR A 4 -21.07 10.59 -2.99
CA THR A 4 -20.10 11.12 -2.02
C THR A 4 -20.37 10.69 -0.58
N SER A 5 -21.59 10.26 -0.24
CA SER A 5 -21.93 9.76 1.11
C SER A 5 -21.35 8.37 1.41
N LEU A 6 -20.97 7.59 0.40
CA LEU A 6 -20.48 6.22 0.58
C LEU A 6 -19.06 6.17 1.17
N PHE A 7 -18.24 7.21 0.96
CA PHE A 7 -16.86 7.30 1.42
C PHE A 7 -16.68 8.06 2.74
N ALA A 8 -17.77 8.53 3.35
CA ALA A 8 -17.76 9.20 4.66
C ALA A 8 -17.76 8.20 5.84
N LEU A 9 -17.84 6.90 5.56
CA LEU A 9 -17.71 5.85 6.57
C LEU A 9 -16.25 5.76 7.03
N PRO A 10 -15.98 5.62 8.34
CA PRO A 10 -14.63 5.40 8.82
C PRO A 10 -14.06 4.17 8.09
N LEU A 11 -12.89 4.31 7.50
CA LEU A 11 -12.18 3.21 6.86
C LEU A 11 -12.10 2.06 7.88
N LEU A 12 -12.78 0.95 7.57
CA LEU A 12 -12.67 -0.27 8.33
C LEU A 12 -11.22 -0.74 8.20
N VAL A 13 -10.39 -0.45 9.21
CA VAL A 13 -9.12 -1.14 9.39
C VAL A 13 -9.47 -2.63 9.34
N PRO A 14 -8.91 -3.42 8.41
CA PRO A 14 -9.18 -4.84 8.38
C PRO A 14 -8.82 -5.37 9.77
N ARG A 15 -9.83 -5.81 10.53
CA ARG A 15 -9.55 -6.51 11.78
C ARG A 15 -8.71 -7.70 11.36
N ALA A 16 -7.44 -7.72 11.77
CA ALA A 16 -6.56 -8.84 11.57
C ALA A 16 -7.21 -10.04 12.27
N ASN A 17 -8.00 -10.82 11.53
CA ASN A 17 -8.66 -11.99 12.06
C ASN A 17 -7.58 -13.08 12.27
N ARG A 18 -7.87 -14.03 13.16
CA ARG A 18 -6.88 -15.07 13.53
C ARG A 18 -6.43 -15.88 12.31
N TYR A 19 -7.33 -16.08 11.33
CA TYR A 19 -7.02 -16.74 10.07
C TYR A 19 -5.94 -15.98 9.26
N ALA A 20 -6.07 -14.66 9.11
CA ALA A 20 -5.11 -13.81 8.43
C ALA A 20 -3.78 -13.71 9.19
N GLN A 21 -3.82 -13.63 10.53
CA GLN A 21 -2.61 -13.63 11.36
C GLN A 21 -1.80 -14.93 11.20
N LEU A 22 -2.49 -16.06 11.08
CA LEU A 22 -1.89 -17.37 10.85
C LEU A 22 -1.58 -17.64 9.36
N GLY A 23 -2.09 -16.81 8.45
CA GLY A 23 -1.93 -16.98 7.00
C GLY A 23 -2.65 -18.22 6.45
N ILE A 24 -3.83 -18.53 6.98
CA ILE A 24 -4.65 -19.69 6.60
C ILE A 24 -6.06 -19.27 6.20
N ALA A 25 -6.73 -20.13 5.44
CA ALA A 25 -8.13 -19.93 5.06
C ALA A 25 -9.10 -20.37 6.19
N PRO A 26 -10.31 -19.80 6.27
CA PRO A 26 -11.35 -20.24 7.19
C PRO A 26 -11.81 -21.69 6.96
N GLU A 27 -11.44 -22.32 5.85
CA GLU A 27 -11.72 -23.73 5.55
C GLU A 27 -10.55 -24.66 5.93
N ALA A 28 -9.44 -24.10 6.43
CA ALA A 28 -8.25 -24.87 6.79
C ALA A 28 -8.57 -25.96 7.81
N THR A 29 -7.95 -27.12 7.62
CA THR A 29 -8.06 -28.28 8.51
C THR A 29 -7.36 -28.02 9.84
N ALA A 30 -7.71 -28.79 10.88
CA ALA A 30 -7.06 -28.68 12.19
C ALA A 30 -5.53 -28.90 12.12
N ALA A 31 -5.08 -29.80 11.24
CA ALA A 31 -3.65 -30.05 11.01
C ALA A 31 -2.95 -28.82 10.41
N GLU A 32 -3.60 -28.13 9.47
CA GLU A 32 -3.06 -26.90 8.85
C GLU A 32 -3.03 -25.74 9.85
N VAL A 33 -4.07 -25.60 10.68
CA VAL A 33 -4.12 -24.60 11.76
C VAL A 33 -2.96 -24.81 12.75
N ARG A 34 -2.73 -26.05 13.17
CA ARG A 34 -1.62 -26.39 14.06
C ARG A 34 -0.26 -26.05 13.43
N ALA A 35 -0.03 -26.50 12.21
CA ALA A 35 1.20 -26.23 11.49
C ALA A 35 1.43 -24.72 11.26
N ALA A 36 0.38 -23.94 11.01
CA ALA A 36 0.46 -22.50 10.86
C ALA A 36 0.80 -21.80 12.19
N THR A 37 0.20 -22.26 13.28
CA THR A 37 0.48 -21.76 14.64
C THR A 37 1.94 -22.02 15.02
N ASP A 38 2.45 -23.22 14.76
CA ASP A 38 3.86 -23.58 15.02
C ASP A 38 4.83 -22.72 14.20
N ARG A 39 4.54 -22.51 12.91
CA ARG A 39 5.34 -21.61 12.05
C ARG A 39 5.32 -20.16 12.56
N HIS A 40 4.17 -19.70 13.05
CA HIS A 40 4.03 -18.35 13.59
C HIS A 40 4.84 -18.18 14.88
N ILE A 41 4.77 -19.14 15.79
CA ILE A 41 5.56 -19.15 17.03
C ILE A 41 7.06 -19.24 16.73
N ALA A 42 7.47 -20.07 15.78
CA ALA A 42 8.88 -20.15 15.37
C ALA A 42 9.40 -18.81 14.85
N ARG A 43 8.58 -18.08 14.07
CA ARG A 43 8.90 -16.71 13.62
C ARG A 43 9.03 -15.73 14.78
N LEU A 44 8.10 -15.75 15.73
CA LEU A 44 8.15 -14.87 16.92
C LEU A 44 9.42 -15.14 17.74
N LYS A 45 9.75 -16.41 17.99
CA LYS A 45 10.99 -16.80 18.67
C LYS A 45 12.24 -16.30 17.94
N ALA A 46 12.27 -16.45 16.62
CA ALA A 46 13.39 -15.97 15.80
C ALA A 46 13.51 -14.43 15.82
N ALA A 47 12.40 -13.72 16.01
CA ALA A 47 12.36 -12.25 16.15
C ALA A 47 12.69 -11.76 17.57
N GLY A 48 12.96 -12.65 18.53
CA GLY A 48 13.27 -12.29 19.92
C GLY A 48 12.04 -11.88 20.73
N ALA A 49 10.84 -12.34 20.33
CA ALA A 49 9.61 -12.09 21.06
C ALA A 49 9.67 -12.61 22.51
N GLY A 50 9.02 -11.89 23.41
CA GLY A 50 8.95 -12.28 24.83
C GLY A 50 8.04 -13.50 25.07
N ASP A 51 8.20 -14.14 26.22
CA ASP A 51 7.38 -15.31 26.61
C ASP A 51 5.87 -15.01 26.61
N GLU A 52 5.49 -13.77 26.91
CA GLU A 52 4.10 -13.32 26.91
C GLU A 52 3.50 -13.27 25.49
N GLU A 53 4.28 -12.81 24.51
CA GLU A 53 3.87 -12.77 23.10
C GLU A 53 3.76 -14.19 22.52
N ILE A 54 4.67 -15.08 22.91
CA ILE A 54 4.61 -16.50 22.54
C ILE A 54 3.39 -17.18 23.18
N ALA A 55 3.10 -16.91 24.46
CA ALA A 55 1.92 -17.42 25.13
C ALA A 55 0.62 -16.90 24.49
N GLN A 56 0.60 -15.64 24.05
CA GLN A 56 -0.51 -15.07 23.31
C GLN A 56 -0.70 -15.77 21.95
N ALA A 57 0.39 -16.07 21.24
CA ALA A 57 0.34 -16.81 19.98
C ALA A 57 -0.25 -18.22 20.13
N HIS A 58 0.03 -18.92 21.24
CA HIS A 58 -0.61 -20.21 21.54
C HIS A 58 -2.13 -20.08 21.73
N ARG A 59 -2.61 -18.95 22.27
CA ARG A 59 -4.05 -18.67 22.44
C ARG A 59 -4.76 -18.29 21.13
N LEU A 60 -4.02 -18.06 20.06
CA LEU A 60 -4.58 -17.81 18.73
C LEU A 60 -4.99 -19.11 18.00
N SER A 61 -4.60 -20.28 18.53
CA SER A 61 -4.93 -21.56 17.90
C SER A 61 -6.44 -21.79 17.84
N LEU A 62 -6.95 -21.99 16.62
CA LEU A 62 -8.34 -22.38 16.33
C LEU A 62 -8.45 -23.89 16.02
N GLU A 63 -7.56 -24.69 16.60
CA GLU A 63 -7.50 -26.14 16.34
C GLU A 63 -8.75 -26.87 16.84
N LYS A 64 -9.31 -26.42 17.97
CA LYS A 64 -10.50 -27.02 18.54
C LYS A 64 -11.76 -26.52 17.81
N PRO A 65 -12.66 -27.43 17.39
CA PRO A 65 -13.84 -27.06 16.62
C PRO A 65 -14.81 -26.19 17.41
N GLU A 66 -14.92 -26.37 18.73
CA GLU A 66 -15.78 -25.56 19.61
C GLU A 66 -15.29 -24.11 19.71
N ASP A 67 -13.99 -23.93 19.98
CA ASP A 67 -13.36 -22.60 20.05
C ASP A 67 -13.42 -21.87 18.70
N ARG A 68 -13.28 -22.64 17.60
CA ARG A 68 -13.43 -22.13 16.24
C ARG A 68 -14.85 -21.67 15.94
N ALA A 69 -15.85 -22.48 16.30
CA ALA A 69 -17.26 -22.12 16.09
C ALA A 69 -17.66 -20.88 16.90
N ALA A 70 -17.19 -20.77 18.15
CA ALA A 70 -17.40 -19.57 18.97
C ALA A 70 -16.74 -18.34 18.35
N TYR A 71 -15.49 -18.49 17.87
CA TYR A 71 -14.77 -17.42 17.20
C TYR A 71 -15.48 -16.98 15.91
N ASP A 72 -15.93 -17.92 15.08
CA ASP A 72 -16.62 -17.65 13.82
C ASP A 72 -18.00 -17.01 14.04
N ALA A 73 -18.67 -17.30 15.15
CA ALA A 73 -19.92 -16.62 15.52
C ALA A 73 -19.72 -15.14 15.88
N GLU A 74 -18.60 -14.82 16.56
CA GLU A 74 -18.24 -13.45 16.91
C GLU A 74 -17.55 -12.68 15.77
N HIS A 75 -16.81 -13.40 14.93
CA HIS A 75 -15.98 -12.89 13.84
C HIS A 75 -16.28 -13.68 12.56
N PRO A 76 -17.46 -13.47 11.94
CA PRO A 76 -17.87 -14.24 10.77
C PRO A 76 -16.75 -14.22 9.72
N PRO A 77 -16.27 -15.40 9.27
CA PRO A 77 -15.32 -15.45 8.19
C PRO A 77 -16.08 -14.99 6.94
N LEU A 78 -16.04 -13.71 6.60
CA LEU A 78 -16.76 -13.13 5.47
C LEU A 78 -16.06 -13.58 4.17
N PRO A 79 -16.51 -14.63 3.47
CA PRO A 79 -15.81 -15.13 2.28
C PRO A 79 -16.10 -14.23 1.08
N LEU A 80 -17.22 -13.48 1.15
CA LEU A 80 -17.72 -12.56 0.13
C LEU A 80 -17.17 -11.14 0.26
N LEU A 81 -16.48 -10.83 1.36
CA LEU A 81 -15.69 -9.62 1.52
C LEU A 81 -14.22 -10.05 1.59
N ARG A 82 -13.71 -10.66 0.51
CA ARG A 82 -12.29 -10.50 0.17
C ARG A 82 -12.07 -9.02 -0.14
N LEU A 83 -11.99 -8.21 0.91
CA LEU A 83 -11.24 -6.96 0.84
C LEU A 83 -9.79 -7.42 0.71
N GLU A 84 -9.36 -7.64 -0.53
CA GLU A 84 -7.95 -7.48 -0.89
C GLU A 84 -7.47 -6.22 -0.16
N PRO A 85 -6.32 -6.25 0.51
CA PRO A 85 -5.73 -5.03 1.02
C PRO A 85 -5.63 -4.06 -0.17
N ALA A 86 -6.51 -3.05 -0.20
CA ALA A 86 -6.44 -1.99 -1.20
C ALA A 86 -5.24 -1.06 -0.93
N GLY A 87 -4.38 -1.42 0.01
CA GLY A 87 -3.01 -0.95 0.04
C GLY A 87 -2.28 -1.61 -1.12
N ASP A 88 -2.36 -0.95 -2.27
CA ASP A 88 -1.60 -1.32 -3.45
C ASP A 88 -0.13 -1.51 -3.03
N PRO A 89 0.49 -2.71 -3.17
CA PRO A 89 1.88 -2.96 -2.78
C PRO A 89 2.88 -2.04 -3.50
N VAL A 90 2.39 -1.28 -4.48
CA VAL A 90 3.01 -0.09 -5.07
C VAL A 90 3.57 0.88 -4.01
N PHE A 91 2.97 1.01 -2.83
CA PHE A 91 3.47 1.94 -1.80
C PHE A 91 4.48 1.33 -0.80
N ASP A 92 4.72 0.02 -0.83
CA ASP A 92 5.74 -0.60 0.03
C ASP A 92 7.16 -0.21 -0.42
N ASP A 93 7.32 0.15 -1.69
CA ASP A 93 8.55 0.72 -2.21
C ASP A 93 8.63 2.23 -1.94
N ARG A 94 9.70 2.64 -1.24
CA ARG A 94 9.95 4.04 -0.88
C ARG A 94 10.07 4.93 -2.11
N ALA A 95 10.70 4.47 -3.18
CA ALA A 95 10.87 5.27 -4.39
C ALA A 95 9.53 5.54 -5.07
N THR A 96 8.70 4.51 -5.17
CA THR A 96 7.34 4.61 -5.70
C THR A 96 6.44 5.51 -4.85
N SER A 97 6.51 5.40 -3.53
CA SER A 97 5.80 6.30 -2.60
C SER A 97 6.21 7.76 -2.75
N LEU A 98 7.52 8.03 -2.89
CA LEU A 98 8.02 9.38 -3.12
C LEU A 98 7.61 9.93 -4.49
N ALA A 99 7.61 9.10 -5.53
CA ALA A 99 7.19 9.49 -6.86
C ALA A 99 5.69 9.85 -6.89
N ALA A 100 4.86 9.04 -6.23
CA ALA A 100 3.43 9.31 -6.10
C ALA A 100 3.17 10.61 -5.31
N LEU A 101 3.83 10.78 -4.16
CA LEU A 101 3.71 12.00 -3.34
C LEU A 101 4.14 13.25 -4.13
N ARG A 102 5.27 13.17 -4.82
CA ARG A 102 5.77 14.26 -5.66
C ARG A 102 4.73 14.63 -6.72
N ARG A 103 4.20 13.65 -7.46
CA ARG A 103 3.18 13.89 -8.49
C ARG A 103 1.95 14.62 -7.95
N GLU A 104 1.46 14.22 -6.77
CA GLU A 104 0.28 14.85 -6.18
C GLU A 104 0.57 16.28 -5.68
N LEU A 105 1.76 16.54 -5.14
CA LEU A 105 2.19 17.89 -4.77
C LEU A 105 2.36 18.80 -6.01
N GLU A 106 2.94 18.28 -7.09
CA GLU A 106 3.08 19.02 -8.34
C GLU A 106 1.71 19.41 -8.92
N ARG A 107 0.75 18.48 -8.93
CA ARG A 107 -0.63 18.76 -9.36
C ARG A 107 -1.27 19.86 -8.51
N PHE A 108 -1.15 19.76 -7.19
CA PHE A 108 -1.69 20.76 -6.26
C PHE A 108 -1.11 22.16 -6.51
N LEU A 109 0.20 22.26 -6.75
CA LEU A 109 0.86 23.54 -7.04
C LEU A 109 0.44 24.10 -8.40
N LEU A 110 0.34 23.26 -9.43
CA LEU A 110 -0.13 23.69 -10.76
C LEU A 110 -1.58 24.20 -10.71
N ASP A 111 -2.46 23.51 -9.96
CA ASP A 111 -3.85 23.95 -9.76
C ASP A 111 -3.93 25.29 -9.03
N ALA A 112 -2.95 25.60 -8.17
CA ALA A 112 -2.80 26.90 -7.52
C ALA A 112 -2.17 27.98 -8.43
N GLY A 113 -1.77 27.63 -9.66
CA GLY A 113 -1.10 28.53 -10.60
C GLY A 113 0.38 28.77 -10.32
N GLU A 114 0.99 27.96 -9.43
CA GLU A 114 2.40 28.05 -9.10
C GLU A 114 3.27 27.32 -10.13
N VAL A 115 4.52 27.77 -10.26
CA VAL A 115 5.48 27.17 -11.19
C VAL A 115 6.18 26.00 -10.52
N VAL A 116 6.09 24.81 -11.13
CA VAL A 116 6.71 23.58 -10.63
C VAL A 116 8.05 23.31 -11.33
N HIS A 117 9.06 22.97 -10.55
CA HIS A 117 10.38 22.57 -11.06
C HIS A 117 10.44 21.05 -11.32
N HIS A 118 10.69 20.68 -12.58
CA HIS A 118 10.88 19.30 -13.01
C HIS A 118 12.38 18.98 -13.16
N PRO A 119 12.93 18.00 -12.43
CA PRO A 119 14.37 17.71 -12.41
C PRO A 119 14.86 16.97 -13.66
N ASP A 120 13.96 16.34 -14.41
CA ASP A 120 14.29 15.59 -15.62
C ASP A 120 13.16 15.71 -16.66
N ASP A 121 13.51 15.57 -17.93
CA ASP A 121 12.58 15.66 -19.06
C ASP A 121 11.50 14.57 -19.02
N THR A 122 11.81 13.41 -18.43
CA THR A 122 10.84 12.32 -18.23
C THR A 122 9.72 12.68 -17.24
N THR A 123 9.90 13.75 -16.46
CA THR A 123 8.94 14.24 -15.47
C THR A 123 8.22 15.51 -15.90
N ARG A 124 8.60 16.11 -17.04
CA ARG A 124 7.92 17.28 -17.61
C ARG A 124 6.66 16.85 -18.34
N THR A 125 5.59 17.62 -18.16
CA THR A 125 4.32 17.44 -18.89
C THR A 125 4.08 18.54 -19.94
N ASP A 126 4.85 19.64 -19.87
CA ASP A 126 4.82 20.75 -20.83
C ASP A 126 6.15 20.85 -21.61
N PHE A 127 6.03 20.72 -22.93
CA PHE A 127 7.13 20.85 -23.90
C PHE A 127 6.99 22.10 -24.77
N THR A 128 6.02 22.98 -24.48
CA THR A 128 5.74 24.17 -25.29
C THR A 128 6.95 25.09 -25.42
N ALA A 129 7.79 25.15 -24.38
CA ALA A 129 9.02 25.95 -24.39
C ALA A 129 10.06 25.44 -25.41
N ASP A 130 10.10 24.14 -25.69
CA ASP A 130 11.10 23.53 -26.58
C ASP A 130 10.88 23.90 -28.05
N PHE A 131 9.66 24.31 -28.39
CA PHE A 131 9.29 24.79 -29.72
C PHE A 131 9.36 26.31 -29.86
N ARG A 132 9.79 27.01 -28.81
CA ARG A 132 9.96 28.47 -28.84
C ARG A 132 11.44 28.82 -29.00
N PRO A 133 11.76 29.81 -29.85
CA PRO A 133 13.12 30.30 -29.95
C PRO A 133 13.63 30.72 -28.58
N THR A 134 14.75 30.15 -28.16
CA THR A 134 15.40 30.45 -26.90
C THR A 134 16.58 31.36 -27.20
N PRO A 135 16.53 32.66 -26.84
CA PRO A 135 17.57 33.63 -27.20
C PRO A 135 18.97 33.17 -26.79
N LEU A 136 19.10 32.48 -25.64
CA LEU A 136 20.35 31.93 -25.13
C LEU A 136 21.00 30.88 -26.05
N LEU A 137 20.19 30.09 -26.77
CA LEU A 137 20.65 29.01 -27.65
C LEU A 137 20.66 29.44 -29.12
N ASP A 138 19.75 30.33 -29.51
CA ASP A 138 19.53 30.73 -30.89
C ASP A 138 20.36 31.95 -31.34
N ASP A 139 20.85 32.80 -30.41
CA ASP A 139 21.76 33.90 -30.76
C ASP A 139 23.10 33.41 -31.34
N GLN A 140 23.48 32.15 -31.11
CA GLN A 140 24.73 31.60 -31.63
C GLN A 140 24.67 31.22 -33.13
N ARG A 141 23.49 31.30 -33.78
CA ARG A 141 23.34 30.99 -35.21
C ARG A 141 23.53 32.20 -36.14
N SER A 142 23.58 33.43 -35.62
CA SER A 142 23.74 34.65 -36.42
C SER A 142 25.19 35.00 -36.77
N GLY A 143 26.17 34.17 -36.41
CA GLY A 143 27.61 34.45 -36.56
C GLY A 143 28.34 33.72 -37.70
N ARG A 144 27.65 32.97 -38.57
CA ARG A 144 28.28 32.30 -39.73
C ARG A 144 27.77 32.91 -41.03
N THR A 145 28.20 34.14 -41.30
CA THR A 145 28.23 34.68 -42.66
C THR A 145 29.40 34.02 -43.39
N ASP A 146 29.09 33.38 -44.51
CA ASP A 146 30.06 32.87 -45.47
C ASP A 146 31.10 33.94 -45.86
N GLY A 147 32.36 33.53 -45.87
CA GLY A 147 33.54 34.30 -46.28
C GLY A 147 34.77 33.42 -46.27
#